data_AF-A0A954I433-F1
#
_entry.id   AF-A0A954I433-F1
#
_cell.length_a   1.000
_cell.length_b   1.000
_cell.length_c   1.000
_cell.angle_alpha   90.00
_cell.angle_beta   90.00
_cell.angle_gamma   90.00
#
_symmetry.space_group_name_H-M   'P 1'
#
loop_
_entity.id
_entity.type
_entity.pdbx_description
1 polymer ?
#
loop_
_entity_poly.entity_id
_entity_poly.type
_entity_poly.pdbx_seq_one_letter_code
_entity_poly.pdbx_strand_id
1 'polypeptide(L)'
;MSGKSRLDFPPPLLFLHIRKTAGSSVRQALTNRFAVEHTLLDWHYQDRRRQRPDGLRFVTGHCSFADVARFTVPPLVLVFLRPAVERALSAYHFYRDIPAHLMQSFRDTLPAEFVAQRERFQVRARALGIERFLRDEEPLARQWLWNVQTRVLTGGTEAEPSPTLDEGALIDTAIANLAACGLIGLTDRLSESLQLIEHSFGWPSLGYEPFANRTEGRPQKEELPQAAIKILNDWNRLDEQLYTAAARRFDESLMGLKQELTGGPGVTIARQDARVFRFDQPILGRGWHPREKYNGEWICWTGIERTATLSLQLSTAGPHRLECRVAHVLDPEILQDVRVGINGFALVPRIDVRKGVVWLTADVPSELVRRSRGVVELELSVQRLMRPSELAPGCGDNRLLG
;
A
#
# COMPACT_ATOMS: atom_id res chain seq x y z
N MET A 1 7.84 -30.36 25.45
CA MET A 1 7.80 -29.08 26.17
C MET A 1 8.80 -28.14 25.52
N SER A 2 8.32 -27.11 24.83
CA SER A 2 9.12 -25.94 24.42
C SER A 2 8.16 -24.76 24.48
N GLY A 3 8.30 -23.96 25.53
CA GLY A 3 7.45 -22.82 25.79
C GLY A 3 7.67 -21.75 24.75
N LYS A 4 6.69 -21.54 23.87
CA LYS A 4 6.55 -20.27 23.18
C LYS A 4 6.13 -19.26 24.24
N SER A 5 7.07 -18.48 24.76
CA SER A 5 6.74 -17.21 25.38
C SER A 5 5.99 -16.40 24.33
N ARG A 6 4.66 -16.29 24.48
CA ARG A 6 3.87 -15.35 23.70
C ARG A 6 4.47 -13.98 23.97
N LEU A 7 5.15 -13.41 22.99
CA LEU A 7 5.30 -11.95 22.94
C LEU A 7 3.87 -11.40 22.98
N ASP A 8 3.58 -10.50 23.91
CA ASP A 8 2.25 -9.92 24.13
C ASP A 8 1.68 -9.18 22.90
N PHE A 9 2.45 -9.07 21.82
CA PHE A 9 2.08 -8.41 20.56
C PHE A 9 2.54 -9.20 19.33
N PRO A 10 1.75 -9.22 18.23
CA PRO A 10 2.18 -9.79 16.95
C PRO A 10 3.45 -9.11 16.43
N PRO A 11 4.31 -9.80 15.65
CA PRO A 11 5.51 -9.19 15.08
C PRO A 11 5.18 -7.98 14.20
N PRO A 12 6.10 -7.00 14.07
CA PRO A 12 5.93 -5.89 13.15
C PRO A 12 5.84 -6.38 11.69
N LEU A 13 5.09 -5.68 10.86
CA LEU A 13 5.08 -5.89 9.41
C LEU A 13 6.08 -4.94 8.75
N LEU A 14 7.07 -5.48 8.05
CA LEU A 14 7.91 -4.73 7.12
C LEU A 14 7.41 -4.97 5.70
N PHE A 15 6.82 -3.96 5.06
CA PHE A 15 6.62 -3.98 3.61
C PHE A 15 7.87 -3.43 2.91
N LEU A 16 8.72 -4.35 2.46
CA LEU A 16 9.92 -4.08 1.69
C LEU A 16 9.52 -3.63 0.27
N HIS A 17 9.49 -2.31 0.09
CA HIS A 17 8.93 -1.70 -1.11
C HIS A 17 10.01 -1.54 -2.20
N ILE A 18 10.08 -2.52 -3.09
CA ILE A 18 10.88 -2.44 -4.31
C ILE A 18 10.20 -1.48 -5.29
N ARG A 19 10.97 -0.56 -5.89
CA ARG A 19 10.37 0.41 -6.81
C ARG A 19 9.73 -0.29 -8.01
N LYS A 20 8.55 0.24 -8.36
CA LYS A 20 7.76 -0.15 -9.52
C LYS A 20 7.17 -1.56 -9.44
N THR A 21 7.03 -2.11 -8.23
CA THR A 21 6.32 -3.37 -7.95
C THR A 21 4.97 -3.13 -7.25
N ALA A 22 4.17 -2.19 -7.74
CA ALA A 22 2.84 -1.82 -7.19
C ALA A 22 2.83 -1.30 -5.73
N GLY A 23 3.97 -0.87 -5.19
CA GLY A 23 4.03 -0.50 -3.78
C GLY A 23 3.25 0.76 -3.39
N SER A 24 2.91 1.67 -4.30
CA SER A 24 1.95 2.74 -4.01
C SER A 24 0.55 2.19 -3.69
N SER A 25 0.02 1.33 -4.56
CA SER A 25 -1.27 0.66 -4.37
C SER A 25 -1.30 -0.13 -3.06
N VAL A 26 -0.29 -0.97 -2.84
CA VAL A 26 -0.21 -1.84 -1.66
C VAL A 26 -0.07 -1.00 -0.40
N ARG A 27 0.78 0.04 -0.40
CA ARG A 27 0.89 0.97 0.73
C ARG A 27 -0.45 1.60 1.06
N GLN A 28 -1.20 2.08 0.06
CA GLN A 28 -2.52 2.68 0.27
C GLN A 28 -3.50 1.68 0.90
N ALA A 29 -3.54 0.44 0.40
CA ALA A 29 -4.40 -0.60 0.94
C ALA A 29 -4.07 -0.98 2.40
N LEU A 30 -2.78 -1.02 2.76
CA LEU A 30 -2.32 -1.44 4.08
C LEU A 30 -2.29 -0.34 5.13
N THR A 31 -2.00 0.91 4.76
CA THR A 31 -1.77 2.01 5.72
C THR A 31 -2.98 2.22 6.63
N ASN A 32 -4.19 2.04 6.09
CA ASN A 32 -5.42 2.19 6.86
C ASN A 32 -5.60 1.10 7.94
N ARG A 33 -4.88 -0.03 7.89
CA ARG A 33 -5.00 -1.15 8.84
C ARG A 33 -4.14 -1.04 10.09
N PHE A 34 -3.33 0.01 10.22
CA PHE A 34 -2.45 0.24 11.36
C PHE A 34 -2.74 1.57 12.03
N ALA A 35 -2.42 1.69 13.32
CA ALA A 35 -2.50 2.99 14.00
C ALA A 35 -1.38 3.90 13.49
N VAL A 36 -1.67 5.21 13.40
CA VAL A 36 -0.71 6.21 12.92
C VAL A 36 0.55 6.23 13.77
N GLU A 37 0.44 6.26 15.11
CA GLU A 37 1.60 6.31 16.00
C GLU A 37 2.51 5.07 15.91
N HIS A 38 1.98 3.97 15.37
CA HIS A 38 2.69 2.70 15.21
C HIS A 38 3.10 2.44 13.77
N THR A 39 3.07 3.46 12.91
CA THR A 39 3.40 3.34 11.49
C THR A 39 4.57 4.25 11.12
N LEU A 40 5.56 3.69 10.41
CA LEU A 40 6.61 4.47 9.75
C LEU A 40 6.50 4.26 8.24
N LEU A 41 5.94 5.28 7.58
CA LEU A 41 5.89 5.37 6.13
C LEU A 41 7.18 6.03 5.64
N ASP A 42 7.57 5.70 4.41
CA ASP A 42 8.67 6.34 3.71
C ASP A 42 10.02 6.20 4.43
N TRP A 43 10.26 5.01 5.01
CA TRP A 43 11.52 4.66 5.65
C TRP A 43 12.67 4.54 4.64
N HIS A 44 13.26 5.69 4.33
CA HIS A 44 14.26 5.88 3.27
C HIS A 44 15.67 6.12 3.84
N TYR A 45 16.62 6.35 2.94
CA TYR A 45 18.05 6.45 3.22
C TYR A 45 18.42 7.29 4.46
N GLN A 46 17.90 8.51 4.60
CA GLN A 46 18.25 9.38 5.73
C GLN A 46 17.58 8.93 7.04
N ASP A 47 16.31 8.53 6.99
CA ASP A 47 15.56 8.08 8.17
C ASP A 47 16.07 6.74 8.70
N ARG A 48 16.45 5.83 7.80
CA ARG A 48 17.11 4.57 8.14
C ARG A 48 18.42 4.79 8.91
N ARG A 49 19.14 5.89 8.72
CA ARG A 49 20.35 6.17 9.50
C ARG A 49 20.07 6.70 10.89
N ARG A 50 18.92 7.35 11.10
CA ARG A 50 18.60 8.08 12.33
C ARG A 50 17.61 7.36 13.24
N GLN A 51 16.77 6.50 12.67
CA GLN A 51 15.64 5.89 13.38
C GLN A 51 15.73 4.37 13.34
N ARG A 52 15.47 3.73 14.47
CA ARG A 52 15.17 2.30 14.54
C ARG A 52 13.66 2.08 14.50
N PRO A 53 13.17 0.98 13.92
CA PRO A 53 11.75 0.71 13.79
C PRO A 53 11.13 0.09 15.05
N ASP A 54 11.78 0.25 16.20
CA ASP A 54 11.40 -0.41 17.44
C ASP A 54 10.06 0.15 17.97
N GLY A 55 9.16 -0.73 18.42
CA GLY A 55 7.82 -0.36 18.90
C GLY A 55 6.79 -0.05 17.79
N LEU A 56 7.21 -0.04 16.53
CA LEU A 56 6.31 0.13 15.38
C LEU A 56 5.64 -1.20 15.01
N ARG A 57 4.48 -1.11 14.36
CA ARG A 57 3.69 -2.26 13.89
C ARG A 57 3.66 -2.38 12.38
N PHE A 58 3.83 -1.27 11.66
CA PHE A 58 3.96 -1.27 10.21
C PHE A 58 5.07 -0.32 9.77
N VAL A 59 5.99 -0.85 8.97
CA VAL A 59 7.11 -0.10 8.40
C VAL A 59 7.13 -0.35 6.90
N THR A 60 7.27 0.71 6.12
CA THR A 60 7.43 0.58 4.67
C THR A 60 8.28 1.71 4.11
N GLY A 61 9.07 1.38 3.09
CA GLY A 61 9.95 2.33 2.43
C GLY A 61 10.86 1.63 1.43
N HIS A 62 11.65 2.44 0.72
CA HIS A 62 12.69 1.96 -0.18
C HIS A 62 13.93 1.54 0.62
N CYS A 63 13.79 0.44 1.34
CA CYS A 63 14.83 -0.23 2.11
C CYS A 63 15.24 -1.54 1.41
N SER A 64 16.24 -2.22 1.97
CA SER A 64 16.74 -3.51 1.49
C SER A 64 16.42 -4.62 2.49
N PHE A 65 16.66 -5.87 2.10
CA PHE A 65 16.47 -6.99 3.02
C PHE A 65 17.43 -6.95 4.21
N ALA A 66 18.62 -6.35 4.05
CA ALA A 66 19.58 -6.17 5.14
C ALA A 66 18.99 -5.33 6.31
N ASP A 67 17.98 -4.51 6.04
CA ASP A 67 17.32 -3.69 7.07
C ASP A 67 16.47 -4.49 8.05
N VAL A 68 16.15 -5.76 7.76
CA VAL A 68 15.48 -6.68 8.68
C VAL A 68 16.27 -6.79 9.99
N ALA A 69 17.61 -6.78 9.92
CA ALA A 69 18.49 -6.84 11.09
C ALA A 69 18.44 -5.58 11.98
N ARG A 70 17.77 -4.50 11.53
CA ARG A 70 17.63 -3.27 12.33
C ARG A 70 16.49 -3.34 13.33
N PHE A 71 15.59 -4.31 13.20
CA PHE A 71 14.47 -4.52 14.11
C PHE A 71 14.91 -5.30 15.35
N THR A 72 14.50 -4.85 16.53
CA THR A 72 14.71 -5.62 17.78
C THR A 72 13.90 -6.91 17.79
N VAL A 73 12.67 -6.86 17.29
CA VAL A 73 11.81 -8.04 17.08
C VAL A 73 11.75 -8.34 15.58
N PRO A 74 12.18 -9.52 15.11
CA PRO A 74 12.16 -9.86 13.69
C PRO A 74 10.78 -9.62 13.06
N PRO A 75 10.68 -8.80 11.99
CA PRO A 75 9.42 -8.49 11.35
C PRO A 75 8.93 -9.66 10.48
N LEU A 76 7.61 -9.71 10.27
CA LEU A 76 7.05 -10.38 9.11
C LEU A 76 7.39 -9.53 7.88
N VAL A 77 8.16 -10.08 6.95
CA VAL A 77 8.54 -9.37 5.72
C VAL A 77 7.53 -9.67 4.62
N LEU A 78 6.89 -8.60 4.13
CA LEU A 78 6.09 -8.57 2.92
C LEU A 78 6.92 -7.98 1.78
N VAL A 79 6.95 -8.65 0.63
CA VAL A 79 7.59 -8.13 -0.59
C VAL A 79 6.68 -8.32 -1.79
N PHE A 80 6.69 -7.35 -2.72
CA PHE A 80 6.03 -7.48 -4.02
C PHE A 80 7.06 -7.51 -5.14
N LEU A 81 6.88 -8.44 -6.06
CA LEU A 81 7.72 -8.62 -7.25
C LEU A 81 6.91 -8.44 -8.53
N ARG A 82 7.60 -8.12 -9.62
CA ARG A 82 7.05 -7.87 -10.96
C ARG A 82 7.92 -8.59 -12.00
N PRO A 83 7.34 -9.08 -13.12
CA PRO A 83 8.15 -9.64 -14.21
C PRO A 83 9.28 -8.67 -14.61
N ALA A 84 10.46 -9.22 -14.87
CA ALA A 84 11.70 -8.46 -14.79
C ALA A 84 11.76 -7.28 -15.78
N VAL A 85 11.45 -7.55 -17.06
CA VAL A 85 11.37 -6.52 -18.10
C VAL A 85 10.25 -5.53 -17.82
N GLU A 86 9.11 -5.99 -17.35
CA GLU A 86 7.95 -5.14 -17.06
C GLU A 86 8.26 -4.11 -15.96
N ARG A 87 9.04 -4.50 -14.96
CA ARG A 87 9.55 -3.61 -13.91
C ARG A 87 10.55 -2.61 -14.46
N ALA A 88 11.52 -3.07 -15.26
CA ALA A 88 12.54 -2.22 -15.87
C ALA A 88 11.92 -1.15 -16.79
N LEU A 89 10.94 -1.52 -17.62
CA LEU A 89 10.19 -0.59 -18.46
C LEU A 89 9.38 0.42 -17.62
N SER A 90 8.71 -0.06 -16.57
CA SER A 90 8.00 0.81 -15.62
C SER A 90 8.93 1.84 -14.99
N ALA A 91 10.16 1.44 -14.64
CA ALA A 91 11.19 2.32 -14.10
C ALA A 91 11.69 3.30 -15.16
N TYR A 92 12.01 2.85 -16.36
CA TYR A 92 12.46 3.71 -17.47
C TYR A 92 11.47 4.86 -17.71
N HIS A 93 10.18 4.55 -17.89
CA HIS A 93 9.17 5.59 -18.14
C HIS A 93 9.00 6.54 -16.95
N PHE A 94 9.02 6.01 -15.72
CA PHE A 94 8.96 6.85 -14.52
C PHE A 94 10.13 7.82 -14.44
N TYR A 95 11.36 7.34 -14.66
CA TYR A 95 12.57 8.16 -14.58
C TYR A 95 12.71 9.12 -15.76
N ARG A 96 12.19 8.77 -16.94
CA ARG A 96 12.08 9.66 -18.11
C ARG A 96 11.10 10.81 -17.87
N ASP A 97 10.03 10.58 -17.11
CA ASP A 97 8.92 11.52 -16.96
C ASP A 97 8.56 11.81 -15.49
N ILE A 98 9.59 12.00 -14.66
CA ILE A 98 9.40 12.41 -13.25
C ILE A 98 8.63 13.74 -13.22
N PRO A 99 7.45 13.79 -12.57
CA PRO A 99 6.71 15.03 -12.37
C PRO A 99 7.51 16.06 -11.56
N ALA A 100 7.37 17.34 -11.88
CA ALA A 100 8.13 18.42 -11.24
C ALA A 100 7.97 18.44 -9.70
N HIS A 101 6.76 18.20 -9.18
CA HIS A 101 6.52 18.16 -7.74
C HIS A 101 7.24 17.00 -7.03
N LEU A 102 7.34 15.83 -7.68
CA LEU A 102 8.13 14.70 -7.14
C LEU A 102 9.62 15.00 -7.19
N MET A 103 10.09 15.65 -8.26
CA MET A 103 11.51 16.06 -8.34
C MET A 103 11.86 17.05 -7.23
N GLN A 104 10.95 17.98 -6.92
CA GLN A 104 11.16 18.90 -5.80
C GLN A 104 11.24 18.15 -4.46
N SER A 105 10.32 17.22 -4.19
CA SER A 105 10.38 16.38 -2.99
C SER A 105 11.70 15.59 -2.88
N PHE A 106 12.26 15.12 -4.00
CA PHE A 106 13.56 14.46 -3.99
C PHE A 106 14.71 15.41 -3.62
N ARG A 107 14.69 16.67 -4.08
CA ARG A 107 15.67 17.70 -3.67
C ARG A 107 15.65 17.95 -2.17
N ASP A 108 14.47 17.88 -1.57
CA ASP A 108 14.29 18.17 -0.15
C ASP A 108 14.71 16.98 0.73
N THR A 109 14.71 15.75 0.20
CA THR A 109 14.84 14.51 1.01
C THR A 109 16.05 13.64 0.69
N LEU A 110 16.69 13.82 -0.48
CA LEU A 110 17.81 13.01 -0.93
C LEU A 110 19.09 13.85 -1.05
N PRO A 111 20.28 13.22 -0.88
CA PRO A 111 21.55 13.88 -1.19
C PRO A 111 21.60 14.38 -2.64
N ALA A 112 22.25 15.53 -2.84
CA ALA A 112 22.30 16.23 -4.13
C ALA A 112 22.83 15.37 -5.29
N GLU A 113 23.79 14.48 -5.01
CA GLU A 113 24.34 13.54 -6.00
C GLU A 113 23.29 12.56 -6.57
N PHE A 114 22.38 12.06 -5.72
CA PHE A 114 21.31 11.17 -6.17
C PHE A 114 20.25 11.91 -6.99
N VAL A 115 19.97 13.16 -6.61
CA VAL A 115 19.09 14.03 -7.39
C VAL A 115 19.69 14.30 -8.76
N ALA A 116 20.97 14.66 -8.83
CA ALA A 116 21.68 14.92 -10.08
C ALA A 116 21.69 13.69 -11.01
N GLN A 117 21.82 12.48 -10.46
CA GLN A 117 21.72 11.25 -11.25
C GLN A 117 20.32 11.02 -11.83
N ARG A 118 19.26 11.33 -11.07
CA ARG A 118 17.87 11.25 -11.55
C ARG A 118 17.60 12.27 -12.65
N GLU A 119 18.07 13.50 -12.48
CA GLU A 119 17.96 14.56 -13.49
C GLU A 119 18.73 14.16 -14.76
N ARG A 120 19.95 13.63 -14.62
CA ARG A 120 20.72 13.11 -15.75
C ARG A 120 19.98 11.98 -16.46
N PHE A 121 19.43 11.01 -15.74
CA PHE A 121 18.61 9.95 -16.34
C PHE A 121 17.46 10.55 -17.14
N GLN A 122 16.70 11.46 -16.52
CA GLN A 122 15.52 12.08 -17.14
C GLN A 122 15.88 12.77 -18.46
N VAL A 123 16.91 13.63 -18.43
CA VAL A 123 17.38 14.39 -19.60
C VAL A 123 17.84 13.45 -20.72
N ARG A 124 18.66 12.45 -20.40
CA ARG A 124 19.23 11.54 -21.40
C ARG A 124 18.18 10.59 -21.98
N ALA A 125 17.29 10.05 -21.15
CA ALA A 125 16.20 9.17 -21.60
C ALA A 125 15.22 9.90 -22.54
N ARG A 126 14.93 11.19 -22.28
CA ARG A 126 14.11 12.02 -23.18
C ARG A 126 14.80 12.30 -24.50
N ALA A 127 16.11 12.54 -24.49
CA ALA A 127 16.86 12.88 -25.69
C ALA A 127 17.10 11.69 -26.63
N LEU A 128 17.33 10.49 -26.09
CA LEU A 128 17.80 9.34 -26.86
C LEU A 128 16.70 8.34 -27.24
N GLY A 129 15.58 8.32 -26.50
CA GLY A 129 14.63 7.21 -26.56
C GLY A 129 15.22 5.91 -25.99
N ILE A 130 14.39 4.89 -25.78
CA ILE A 130 14.78 3.74 -24.94
C ILE A 130 15.96 2.95 -25.51
N GLU A 131 15.97 2.65 -26.80
CA GLU A 131 17.02 1.80 -27.39
C GLU A 131 18.40 2.45 -27.32
N ARG A 132 18.53 3.70 -27.81
CA ARG A 132 19.80 4.43 -27.74
C ARG A 132 20.19 4.74 -26.30
N PHE A 133 19.24 5.05 -25.42
CA PHE A 133 19.55 5.26 -24.01
C PHE A 133 20.17 4.02 -23.37
N LEU A 134 19.61 2.84 -23.59
CA LEU A 134 20.16 1.59 -23.05
C LEU A 134 21.54 1.25 -23.61
N ARG A 135 21.78 1.56 -24.89
CA ARG A 135 23.04 1.28 -25.58
C ARG A 135 24.15 2.30 -25.25
N ASP A 136 23.82 3.58 -25.33
CA ASP A 136 24.79 4.69 -25.30
C ASP A 136 25.03 5.21 -23.88
N GLU A 137 24.09 4.99 -22.95
CA GLU A 137 24.17 5.38 -21.53
C GLU A 137 24.13 4.16 -20.60
N GLU A 138 24.72 3.02 -21.00
CA GLU A 138 24.69 1.76 -20.25
C GLU A 138 24.98 1.93 -18.74
N PRO A 139 26.06 2.60 -18.30
CA PRO A 139 26.35 2.73 -16.86
C PRO A 139 25.23 3.45 -16.09
N LEU A 140 24.69 4.52 -16.68
CA LEU A 140 23.58 5.27 -16.10
C LEU A 140 22.30 4.44 -16.08
N ALA A 141 21.98 3.75 -17.17
CA ALA A 141 20.79 2.93 -17.28
C ALA A 141 20.83 1.75 -16.29
N ARG A 142 21.94 1.01 -16.21
CA ARG A 142 22.09 -0.16 -15.34
C ARG A 142 21.92 0.18 -13.87
N GLN A 143 22.35 1.35 -13.43
CA GLN A 143 22.17 1.77 -12.03
C GLN A 143 20.71 1.63 -11.54
N TRP A 144 19.75 1.93 -12.41
CA TRP A 144 18.31 1.96 -12.10
C TRP A 144 17.51 0.79 -12.68
N LEU A 145 18.08 0.12 -13.68
CA LEU A 145 17.36 -0.87 -14.48
C LEU A 145 17.84 -2.31 -14.29
N TRP A 146 19.07 -2.54 -13.86
CA TRP A 146 19.71 -3.87 -13.78
C TRP A 146 19.43 -4.59 -12.45
N ASN A 147 18.81 -5.77 -12.55
CA ASN A 147 18.58 -6.74 -11.46
C ASN A 147 18.15 -6.09 -10.14
N VAL A 148 17.24 -5.11 -10.21
CA VAL A 148 16.91 -4.27 -9.06
C VAL A 148 16.24 -5.09 -7.96
N GLN A 149 15.40 -6.06 -8.31
CA GLN A 149 14.70 -6.86 -7.30
C GLN A 149 15.67 -7.79 -6.56
N THR A 150 16.57 -8.45 -7.30
CA THR A 150 17.66 -9.26 -6.75
C THR A 150 18.60 -8.42 -5.87
N ARG A 151 19.00 -7.23 -6.33
CA ARG A 151 19.86 -6.33 -5.54
C ARG A 151 19.20 -5.90 -4.24
N VAL A 152 17.92 -5.56 -4.26
CA VAL A 152 17.21 -5.13 -3.03
C VAL A 152 17.10 -6.28 -2.02
N LEU A 153 16.83 -7.51 -2.50
CA LEU A 153 16.80 -8.68 -1.62
C LEU A 153 18.18 -9.11 -1.12
N THR A 154 19.27 -8.63 -1.69
CA THR A 154 20.63 -8.92 -1.21
C THR A 154 21.24 -7.81 -0.36
N GLY A 155 20.56 -6.66 -0.20
CA GLY A 155 21.02 -5.56 0.65
C GLY A 155 21.34 -4.26 -0.10
N GLY A 156 21.25 -4.25 -1.43
CA GLY A 156 21.42 -3.04 -2.24
C GLY A 156 20.17 -2.14 -2.20
N THR A 157 20.34 -0.85 -2.49
CA THR A 157 19.23 0.07 -2.76
C THR A 157 19.59 0.96 -3.96
N GLU A 158 18.79 2.00 -4.20
CA GLU A 158 19.17 3.05 -5.16
C GLU A 158 20.29 3.93 -4.65
N ALA A 159 20.32 4.15 -3.33
CA ALA A 159 21.30 4.99 -2.67
C ALA A 159 22.54 4.22 -2.21
N GLU A 160 22.44 2.89 -2.14
CA GLU A 160 23.48 2.02 -1.61
C GLU A 160 23.81 0.95 -2.65
N PRO A 161 25.09 0.77 -3.01
CA PRO A 161 25.47 -0.25 -3.96
C PRO A 161 25.06 -1.63 -3.44
N SER A 162 24.87 -2.57 -4.37
CA SER A 162 24.72 -3.97 -3.99
C SER A 162 26.00 -4.44 -3.27
N PRO A 163 25.93 -5.44 -2.38
CA PRO A 163 27.13 -6.15 -1.94
C PRO A 163 27.97 -6.58 -3.15
N THR A 164 29.28 -6.53 -3.02
CA THR A 164 30.22 -7.04 -4.04
C THR A 164 30.20 -8.56 -4.05
N LEU A 165 29.25 -9.12 -4.78
CA LEU A 165 29.06 -10.56 -5.01
C LEU A 165 29.13 -10.84 -6.51
N ASP A 166 29.60 -12.02 -6.89
CA ASP A 166 29.40 -12.51 -8.26
C ASP A 166 27.90 -12.80 -8.52
N GLU A 167 27.51 -12.93 -9.79
CA GLU A 167 26.11 -13.11 -10.16
C GLU A 167 25.47 -14.37 -9.54
N GLY A 168 26.25 -15.45 -9.35
CA GLY A 168 25.77 -16.70 -8.75
C GLY A 168 25.47 -16.52 -7.27
N ALA A 169 26.45 -16.01 -6.51
CA ALA A 169 26.25 -15.70 -5.09
C ALA A 169 25.12 -14.67 -4.87
N LEU A 170 24.95 -13.72 -5.79
CA LEU A 170 23.90 -12.71 -5.72
C LEU A 170 22.49 -13.33 -5.86
N ILE A 171 22.27 -14.21 -6.84
CA ILE A 171 20.95 -14.85 -7.01
C ILE A 171 20.67 -15.86 -5.88
N ASP A 172 21.66 -16.62 -5.45
CA ASP A 172 21.51 -17.59 -4.36
C ASP A 172 21.11 -16.88 -3.05
N THR A 173 21.78 -15.77 -2.74
CA THR A 173 21.45 -14.93 -1.58
C THR A 173 20.05 -14.34 -1.71
N ALA A 174 19.66 -13.84 -2.88
CA ALA A 174 18.33 -13.28 -3.09
C ALA A 174 17.22 -14.33 -2.93
N ILE A 175 17.43 -15.56 -3.42
CA ILE A 175 16.48 -16.67 -3.26
C ILE A 175 16.39 -17.09 -1.79
N ALA A 176 17.52 -17.16 -1.07
CA ALA A 176 17.52 -17.46 0.36
C ALA A 176 16.76 -16.40 1.18
N ASN A 177 16.97 -15.12 0.87
CA ASN A 177 16.27 -14.02 1.53
C ASN A 177 14.79 -13.95 1.14
N LEU A 178 14.45 -14.21 -0.13
CA LEU A 178 13.06 -14.40 -0.56
C LEU A 178 12.40 -15.54 0.23
N ALA A 179 13.14 -16.61 0.53
CA ALA A 179 12.60 -17.73 1.27
C ALA A 179 12.29 -17.41 2.74
N ALA A 180 12.97 -16.41 3.30
CA ALA A 180 12.72 -15.85 4.63
C ALA A 180 11.59 -14.80 4.64
N CYS A 181 11.14 -14.31 3.48
CA CYS A 181 9.94 -13.47 3.40
C CYS A 181 8.70 -14.30 3.74
N GLY A 182 7.91 -13.82 4.70
CA GLY A 182 6.70 -14.52 5.14
C GLY A 182 5.49 -14.24 4.26
N LEU A 183 5.49 -13.13 3.51
CA LEU A 183 4.46 -12.83 2.50
C LEU A 183 5.11 -12.36 1.20
N ILE A 184 4.66 -12.95 0.09
CA ILE A 184 5.12 -12.62 -1.26
C ILE A 184 3.89 -12.22 -2.06
N GLY A 185 3.94 -11.08 -2.73
CA GLY A 185 2.92 -10.62 -3.67
C GLY A 185 3.49 -10.46 -5.09
N LEU A 186 2.62 -10.56 -6.09
CA LEU A 186 2.98 -10.42 -7.50
C LEU A 186 2.13 -9.31 -8.13
N THR A 187 2.75 -8.41 -8.87
CA THR A 187 2.03 -7.24 -9.41
C THR A 187 1.00 -7.58 -10.48
N ASP A 188 1.25 -8.62 -11.27
CA ASP A 188 0.35 -9.15 -12.29
C ASP A 188 -0.79 -10.00 -11.69
N ARG A 189 -0.70 -10.32 -10.40
CA ARG A 189 -1.71 -11.05 -9.61
C ARG A 189 -2.08 -10.30 -8.33
N LEU A 190 -2.24 -8.97 -8.45
CA LEU A 190 -2.43 -8.08 -7.29
C LEU A 190 -3.66 -8.45 -6.46
N SER A 191 -4.80 -8.75 -7.09
CA SER A 191 -6.03 -9.10 -6.36
C SER A 191 -5.86 -10.37 -5.52
N GLU A 192 -5.24 -11.42 -6.07
CA GLU A 192 -4.91 -12.65 -5.33
C GLU A 192 -3.88 -12.37 -4.22
N SER A 193 -2.92 -11.48 -4.47
CA SER A 193 -1.93 -11.07 -3.47
C SER A 193 -2.58 -10.34 -2.29
N LEU A 194 -3.57 -9.48 -2.53
CA LEU A 194 -4.32 -8.80 -1.48
C LEU A 194 -5.18 -9.79 -0.67
N GLN A 195 -5.81 -10.77 -1.33
CA GLN A 195 -6.57 -11.83 -0.65
C GLN A 195 -5.69 -12.67 0.29
N LEU A 196 -4.47 -12.99 -0.13
CA LEU A 196 -3.50 -13.68 0.74
C LEU A 196 -3.14 -12.85 1.97
N ILE A 197 -2.96 -11.55 1.81
CA ILE A 197 -2.67 -10.64 2.94
C ILE A 197 -3.89 -10.56 3.87
N GLU A 198 -5.08 -10.35 3.31
CA GLU A 198 -6.34 -10.33 4.05
C GLU A 198 -6.48 -11.57 4.94
N HIS A 199 -6.30 -12.75 4.35
CA HIS A 199 -6.34 -14.01 5.08
C HIS A 199 -5.25 -14.13 6.13
N SER A 200 -4.00 -13.80 5.78
CA SER A 200 -2.85 -13.91 6.68
C SER A 200 -2.98 -13.06 7.95
N PHE A 201 -3.67 -11.92 7.86
CA PHE A 201 -3.95 -11.06 9.01
C PHE A 201 -5.37 -11.25 9.58
N GLY A 202 -6.17 -12.14 8.98
CA GLY A 202 -7.58 -12.32 9.31
C GLY A 202 -8.42 -11.06 9.07
N TRP A 203 -8.00 -10.16 8.18
CA TRP A 203 -8.71 -8.91 7.90
C TRP A 203 -9.92 -9.14 6.99
N PRO A 204 -10.97 -8.30 7.12
CA PRO A 204 -11.99 -8.23 6.08
C PRO A 204 -11.36 -7.65 4.81
N SER A 205 -12.06 -7.77 3.69
CA SER A 205 -11.59 -7.25 2.41
C SER A 205 -11.08 -5.80 2.51
N LEU A 206 -9.95 -5.55 1.86
CA LEU A 206 -9.33 -4.23 1.74
C LEU A 206 -10.13 -3.30 0.81
N GLY A 207 -11.03 -3.85 -0.02
CA GLY A 207 -11.86 -3.10 -0.98
C GLY A 207 -11.05 -2.21 -1.94
N TYR A 208 -9.82 -2.63 -2.22
CA TYR A 208 -8.94 -1.91 -3.12
C TYR A 208 -9.01 -2.53 -4.51
N GLU A 209 -9.62 -1.82 -5.45
CA GLU A 209 -9.67 -2.24 -6.85
C GLU A 209 -8.44 -1.72 -7.63
N PRO A 210 -7.70 -2.57 -8.38
CA PRO A 210 -6.38 -2.24 -8.96
C PRO A 210 -6.29 -1.08 -9.96
N PHE A 211 -7.41 -0.44 -10.34
CA PHE A 211 -7.49 0.40 -11.53
C PHE A 211 -6.74 1.75 -11.46
N ALA A 212 -6.33 2.21 -10.28
CA ALA A 212 -5.77 3.56 -10.11
C ALA A 212 -4.32 3.75 -10.60
N ASN A 213 -3.58 2.70 -10.96
CA ASN A 213 -2.14 2.79 -11.28
C ASN A 213 -1.72 2.22 -12.65
N ARG A 214 -2.62 2.22 -13.65
CA ARG A 214 -2.18 2.13 -15.05
C ARG A 214 -1.73 3.53 -15.48
N THR A 215 -0.43 3.72 -15.67
CA THR A 215 0.09 4.96 -16.27
C THR A 215 -0.52 5.11 -17.67
N GLU A 216 -1.41 6.07 -17.86
CA GLU A 216 -1.98 6.40 -19.17
C GLU A 216 -0.86 6.72 -20.16
N GLY A 217 -0.94 6.18 -21.37
CA GLY A 217 0.04 6.43 -22.44
C GLY A 217 1.37 5.66 -22.33
N ARG A 218 1.48 4.65 -21.45
CA ARG A 218 2.63 3.73 -21.48
C ARG A 218 2.50 2.79 -22.70
N PRO A 219 3.48 2.79 -23.63
CA PRO A 219 3.47 1.83 -24.73
C PRO A 219 3.55 0.41 -24.18
N GLN A 220 2.80 -0.49 -24.79
CA GLN A 220 2.85 -1.91 -24.43
C GLN A 220 4.23 -2.48 -24.78
N LYS A 221 4.62 -3.58 -24.13
CA LYS A 221 5.93 -4.21 -24.38
C LYS A 221 6.11 -4.56 -25.85
N GLU A 222 5.01 -4.92 -26.50
CA GLU A 222 4.86 -5.31 -27.90
C GLU A 222 5.10 -4.13 -28.87
N GLU A 223 5.06 -2.89 -28.39
CA GLU A 223 5.29 -1.67 -29.17
C GLU A 223 6.74 -1.17 -29.07
N LEU A 224 7.61 -1.86 -28.33
CA LEU A 224 8.99 -1.45 -28.10
C LEU A 224 9.98 -2.09 -29.09
N PRO A 225 11.11 -1.43 -29.41
CA PRO A 225 12.14 -2.02 -30.26
C PRO A 225 12.68 -3.31 -29.67
N GLN A 226 12.73 -4.38 -30.48
CA GLN A 226 13.19 -5.71 -30.06
C GLN A 226 14.62 -5.68 -29.48
N ALA A 227 15.47 -4.79 -29.99
CA ALA A 227 16.83 -4.58 -29.48
C ALA A 227 16.82 -4.09 -28.01
N ALA A 228 15.93 -3.17 -27.65
CA ALA A 228 15.78 -2.71 -26.27
C ALA A 228 15.27 -3.83 -25.35
N ILE A 229 14.29 -4.62 -25.82
CA ILE A 229 13.77 -5.78 -25.07
C ILE A 229 14.89 -6.79 -24.80
N LYS A 230 15.73 -7.08 -25.80
CA LYS A 230 16.88 -7.98 -25.64
C LYS A 230 17.84 -7.48 -24.57
N ILE A 231 18.24 -6.20 -24.62
CA ILE A 231 19.14 -5.61 -23.60
C ILE A 231 18.53 -5.75 -22.20
N LEU A 232 17.25 -5.43 -22.04
CA LEU A 232 16.58 -5.52 -20.74
C LEU A 232 16.47 -6.96 -20.23
N ASN A 233 16.22 -7.94 -21.09
CA ASN A 233 16.25 -9.36 -20.73
C ASN A 233 17.64 -9.78 -20.25
N ASP A 234 18.68 -9.44 -21.03
CA ASP A 234 20.06 -9.81 -20.71
C ASP A 234 20.49 -9.21 -19.36
N TRP A 235 20.15 -7.94 -19.11
CA TRP A 235 20.45 -7.27 -17.84
C TRP A 235 19.66 -7.81 -16.66
N ASN A 236 18.44 -8.28 -16.87
CA ASN A 236 17.53 -8.65 -15.78
C ASN A 236 17.33 -10.17 -15.61
N ARG A 237 18.29 -10.97 -16.08
CA ARG A 237 18.26 -12.45 -15.99
C ARG A 237 18.17 -12.97 -14.54
N LEU A 238 18.72 -12.25 -13.56
CA LEU A 238 18.63 -12.67 -12.16
C LEU A 238 17.27 -12.28 -11.56
N ASP A 239 16.75 -11.10 -11.91
CA ASP A 239 15.39 -10.69 -11.54
C ASP A 239 14.35 -11.69 -12.09
N GLU A 240 14.55 -12.22 -13.30
CA GLU A 240 13.63 -13.22 -13.90
C GLU A 240 13.68 -14.57 -13.17
N GLN A 241 14.87 -15.03 -12.77
CA GLN A 241 15.02 -16.23 -11.95
C GLN A 241 14.37 -16.05 -10.58
N LEU A 242 14.60 -14.89 -9.94
CA LEU A 242 13.98 -14.53 -8.67
C LEU A 242 12.45 -14.49 -8.79
N TYR A 243 11.93 -13.89 -9.86
CA TYR A 243 10.49 -13.83 -10.12
C TYR A 243 9.89 -15.22 -10.27
N THR A 244 10.54 -16.11 -11.00
CA THR A 244 10.11 -17.51 -11.16
C THR A 244 10.05 -18.24 -9.82
N ALA A 245 11.06 -18.05 -8.96
CA ALA A 245 11.06 -18.63 -7.61
C ALA A 245 9.93 -18.07 -6.73
N ALA A 246 9.68 -16.76 -6.83
CA ALA A 246 8.60 -16.10 -6.10
C ALA A 246 7.22 -16.56 -6.55
N ALA A 247 7.00 -16.73 -7.85
CA ALA A 247 5.75 -17.20 -8.41
C ALA A 247 5.40 -18.61 -7.91
N ARG A 248 6.39 -19.52 -7.84
CA ARG A 248 6.18 -20.86 -7.29
C ARG A 248 5.73 -20.83 -5.82
N ARG A 249 6.41 -20.05 -4.99
CA ARG A 249 6.03 -19.88 -3.56
C ARG A 249 4.68 -19.19 -3.39
N PHE A 250 4.36 -18.25 -4.26
CA PHE A 250 3.06 -17.60 -4.29
C PHE A 250 1.94 -18.61 -4.57
N ASP A 251 2.12 -19.47 -5.57
CA ASP A 251 1.16 -20.53 -5.90
C ASP A 251 0.97 -21.54 -4.77
N GLU A 252 2.06 -21.95 -4.11
CA GLU A 252 2.01 -22.80 -2.91
C GLU A 252 1.18 -22.15 -1.80
N SER A 253 1.41 -20.86 -1.52
CA SER A 253 0.67 -20.10 -0.51
C SER A 253 -0.82 -19.97 -0.86
N LEU A 254 -1.12 -19.72 -2.13
CA LEU A 254 -2.49 -19.61 -2.63
C LEU A 254 -3.24 -20.94 -2.58
N MET A 255 -2.56 -22.06 -2.87
CA MET A 255 -3.12 -23.39 -2.71
C MET A 255 -3.45 -23.69 -1.25
N GLY A 256 -2.55 -23.36 -0.31
CA GLY A 256 -2.80 -23.48 1.12
C GLY A 256 -4.04 -22.68 1.56
N LEU A 257 -4.15 -21.43 1.12
CA LEU A 257 -5.34 -20.59 1.35
C LEU A 257 -6.63 -21.27 0.88
N LYS A 258 -6.65 -21.78 -0.36
CA LYS A 258 -7.84 -22.43 -0.94
C LYS A 258 -8.27 -23.66 -0.14
N GLN A 259 -7.33 -24.42 0.41
CA GLN A 259 -7.64 -25.57 1.27
C GLN A 259 -8.24 -25.13 2.62
N GLU A 260 -7.68 -24.10 3.25
CA GLU A 260 -8.18 -23.58 4.54
C GLU A 260 -9.58 -22.97 4.43
N LEU A 261 -9.87 -22.26 3.34
CA LEU A 261 -11.20 -21.69 3.08
C LEU A 261 -12.31 -22.74 2.98
N THR A 262 -11.97 -24.01 2.70
CA THR A 262 -12.95 -25.11 2.68
C THR A 262 -13.25 -25.71 4.07
N GLY A 263 -12.55 -25.28 5.14
CA GLY A 263 -12.63 -25.88 6.48
C GLY A 263 -13.43 -25.12 7.56
N GLY A 264 -13.49 -23.78 7.53
CA GLY A 264 -14.19 -22.92 8.52
C GLY A 264 -13.77 -23.05 10.01
N PRO A 265 -14.14 -22.12 10.92
CA PRO A 265 -14.51 -20.71 10.76
C PRO A 265 -13.36 -19.72 11.11
N GLY A 266 -13.66 -18.45 10.83
CA GLY A 266 -12.78 -17.28 10.79
C GLY A 266 -12.02 -16.87 12.05
N VAL A 267 -10.90 -16.17 11.81
CA VAL A 267 -10.08 -15.47 12.80
C VAL A 267 -10.91 -14.38 13.50
N THR A 268 -10.80 -14.28 14.82
CA THR A 268 -11.40 -13.17 15.58
C THR A 268 -10.54 -11.91 15.43
N ILE A 269 -11.12 -10.86 14.86
CA ILE A 269 -10.44 -9.58 14.63
C ILE A 269 -10.64 -8.67 15.84
N ALA A 270 -9.54 -8.13 16.38
CA ALA A 270 -9.60 -7.10 17.41
C ALA A 270 -10.10 -5.78 16.81
N ARG A 271 -11.32 -5.40 17.17
CA ARG A 271 -12.01 -4.19 16.69
C ARG A 271 -11.75 -2.99 17.60
N GLN A 272 -11.83 -1.80 17.03
CA GLN A 272 -11.68 -0.54 17.77
C GLN A 272 -12.96 -0.26 18.57
N ASP A 273 -12.82 0.47 19.67
CA ASP A 273 -13.96 0.83 20.51
C ASP A 273 -14.88 1.80 19.76
N ALA A 274 -16.15 1.42 19.61
CA ALA A 274 -17.16 2.22 18.93
C ALA A 274 -17.57 3.48 19.70
N ARG A 275 -17.26 3.58 21.01
CA ARG A 275 -17.61 4.77 21.82
C ARG A 275 -16.92 6.03 21.31
N VAL A 276 -15.65 5.91 20.91
CA VAL A 276 -14.87 7.01 20.35
C VAL A 276 -13.89 6.43 19.32
N PHE A 277 -14.23 6.63 18.04
CA PHE A 277 -13.35 6.30 16.93
C PHE A 277 -12.78 7.57 16.30
N ARG A 278 -11.49 7.55 15.99
CA ARG A 278 -10.76 8.59 15.26
C ARG A 278 -9.91 7.93 14.19
N PHE A 279 -9.66 8.63 13.08
CA PHE A 279 -8.91 8.07 11.95
C PHE A 279 -7.38 8.00 12.19
N ASP A 280 -6.88 8.26 13.39
CA ASP A 280 -5.53 7.86 13.83
C ASP A 280 -5.45 6.37 14.20
N GLN A 281 -6.58 5.74 14.56
CA GLN A 281 -6.68 4.32 14.89
C GLN A 281 -6.71 3.44 13.62
N PRO A 282 -6.53 2.10 13.75
CA PRO A 282 -6.75 1.18 12.64
C PRO A 282 -8.18 1.28 12.10
N ILE A 283 -8.33 1.34 10.78
CA ILE A 283 -9.60 1.41 10.06
C ILE A 283 -9.91 -0.01 9.58
N LEU A 284 -10.80 -0.70 10.29
CA LEU A 284 -11.24 -2.04 9.91
C LEU A 284 -12.47 -1.98 8.99
N GLY A 285 -12.27 -1.66 7.72
CA GLY A 285 -13.32 -1.68 6.72
C GLY A 285 -12.83 -1.22 5.35
N ARG A 286 -13.75 -0.95 4.42
CA ARG A 286 -13.42 -0.63 3.03
C ARG A 286 -14.05 0.69 2.55
N GLY A 287 -13.74 1.10 1.33
CA GLY A 287 -14.29 2.30 0.70
C GLY A 287 -13.63 3.62 1.13
N TRP A 288 -12.55 3.55 1.92
CA TRP A 288 -11.81 4.69 2.45
C TRP A 288 -10.52 4.95 1.67
N HIS A 289 -10.31 6.19 1.23
CA HIS A 289 -9.01 6.65 0.73
C HIS A 289 -7.95 6.61 1.84
N PRO A 290 -6.64 6.71 1.52
CA PRO A 290 -5.62 6.91 2.53
C PRO A 290 -5.95 8.12 3.42
N ARG A 291 -5.84 7.95 4.73
CA ARG A 291 -6.05 9.03 5.70
C ARG A 291 -5.10 10.21 5.46
N GLU A 292 -5.56 11.42 5.75
CA GLU A 292 -4.80 12.65 5.62
C GLU A 292 -4.98 13.56 6.85
N LYS A 293 -4.04 14.49 7.07
CA LYS A 293 -4.15 15.46 8.15
C LYS A 293 -4.85 16.72 7.67
N TYR A 294 -5.85 17.15 8.41
CA TYR A 294 -6.54 18.43 8.23
C TYR A 294 -6.70 19.13 9.58
N ASN A 295 -6.23 20.37 9.70
CA ASN A 295 -6.24 21.16 10.94
C ASN A 295 -5.73 20.40 12.18
N GLY A 296 -4.68 19.60 12.01
CA GLY A 296 -4.06 18.83 13.09
C GLY A 296 -4.76 17.51 13.42
N GLU A 297 -5.88 17.18 12.76
CA GLU A 297 -6.61 15.94 12.98
C GLU A 297 -6.54 15.02 11.77
N TRP A 298 -6.63 13.71 12.01
CA TRP A 298 -6.71 12.71 10.96
C TRP A 298 -8.14 12.61 10.45
N ILE A 299 -8.30 12.74 9.13
CA ILE A 299 -9.54 12.53 8.40
C ILE A 299 -9.34 11.47 7.32
N CYS A 300 -10.43 10.92 6.82
CA CYS A 300 -10.39 9.90 5.78
C CYS A 300 -11.56 10.13 4.82
N TRP A 301 -11.24 10.37 3.55
CA TRP A 301 -12.27 10.52 2.52
C TRP A 301 -12.89 9.16 2.17
N THR A 302 -14.19 9.16 1.92
CA THR A 302 -14.89 8.07 1.23
C THR A 302 -14.75 8.24 -0.29
N GLY A 303 -15.15 7.22 -1.07
CA GLY A 303 -15.28 7.34 -2.52
C GLY A 303 -14.37 6.46 -3.37
N ILE A 304 -13.61 5.54 -2.77
CA ILE A 304 -13.06 4.39 -3.52
C ILE A 304 -14.23 3.54 -4.06
N GLU A 305 -15.23 3.33 -3.20
CA GLU A 305 -16.53 2.73 -3.50
C GLU A 305 -17.62 3.72 -3.09
N ARG A 306 -18.86 3.50 -3.55
CA ARG A 306 -20.03 4.28 -3.08
C ARG A 306 -20.39 4.04 -1.62
N THR A 307 -19.89 2.95 -1.05
CA THR A 307 -20.12 2.57 0.33
C THR A 307 -18.78 2.44 1.04
N ALA A 308 -18.62 3.18 2.12
CA ALA A 308 -17.53 2.99 3.07
C ALA A 308 -18.04 2.22 4.29
N THR A 309 -17.23 1.28 4.79
CA THR A 309 -17.60 0.46 5.95
C THR A 309 -16.60 0.59 7.09
N LEU A 310 -17.03 0.41 8.32
CA LEU A 310 -16.17 0.40 9.49
C LEU A 310 -16.67 -0.58 10.54
N SER A 311 -15.80 -1.52 10.93
CA SER A 311 -16.05 -2.55 11.91
C SER A 311 -15.55 -2.14 13.29
N LEU A 312 -16.46 -1.95 14.24
CA LEU A 312 -16.18 -1.48 15.59
C LEU A 312 -16.79 -2.41 16.65
N GLN A 313 -16.40 -2.22 17.90
CA GLN A 313 -16.91 -2.97 19.04
C GLN A 313 -17.49 -2.04 20.10
N LEU A 314 -18.75 -2.25 20.46
CA LEU A 314 -19.38 -1.66 21.63
C LEU A 314 -19.17 -2.55 22.86
N SER A 315 -18.95 -1.92 24.01
CA SER A 315 -18.81 -2.61 25.31
C SER A 315 -20.13 -2.85 26.02
N THR A 316 -21.22 -2.19 25.59
CA THR A 316 -22.55 -2.32 26.21
C THR A 316 -23.60 -2.63 25.15
N ALA A 317 -24.61 -3.41 25.53
CA ALA A 317 -25.70 -3.83 24.65
C ALA A 317 -26.96 -2.93 24.76
N GLY A 318 -26.83 -1.75 25.36
CA GLY A 318 -27.91 -0.79 25.57
C GLY A 318 -28.28 -0.03 24.30
N PRO A 319 -29.22 0.94 24.39
CA PRO A 319 -29.48 1.87 23.30
C PRO A 319 -28.24 2.76 23.09
N HIS A 320 -27.91 3.00 21.82
CA HIS A 320 -26.78 3.85 21.43
C HIS A 320 -27.23 4.89 20.42
N ARG A 321 -26.42 5.94 20.26
CA ARG A 321 -26.58 6.94 19.20
C ARG A 321 -25.28 7.04 18.43
N LEU A 322 -25.37 6.93 17.10
CA LEU A 322 -24.28 7.28 16.22
C LEU A 322 -24.15 8.80 16.17
N GLU A 323 -22.94 9.31 16.37
CA GLU A 323 -22.58 10.70 16.07
C GLU A 323 -21.30 10.71 15.23
N CYS A 324 -21.44 11.09 13.96
CA CYS A 324 -20.34 11.15 13.01
C CYS A 324 -20.12 12.60 12.58
N ARG A 325 -18.91 13.12 12.81
CA ARG A 325 -18.52 14.45 12.38
C ARG A 325 -18.09 14.41 10.92
N VAL A 326 -18.78 15.16 10.06
CA VAL A 326 -18.40 15.33 8.66
C VAL A 326 -17.42 16.48 8.56
N ALA A 327 -16.15 16.18 8.24
CA ALA A 327 -15.09 17.20 8.16
C ALA A 327 -15.24 18.05 6.88
N HIS A 328 -15.52 17.39 5.76
CA HIS A 328 -15.71 18.01 4.46
C HIS A 328 -16.77 17.26 3.68
N VAL A 329 -17.43 17.98 2.78
CA VAL A 329 -18.28 17.42 1.73
C VAL A 329 -17.93 18.16 0.45
N LEU A 330 -17.81 17.42 -0.65
CA LEU A 330 -17.48 18.03 -1.94
C LEU A 330 -18.67 18.84 -2.50
N ASP A 331 -19.88 18.31 -2.31
CA ASP A 331 -21.12 18.97 -2.67
C ASP A 331 -22.17 18.73 -1.56
N PRO A 332 -22.76 19.78 -0.95
CA PRO A 332 -23.77 19.64 0.09
C PRO A 332 -24.97 18.75 -0.28
N GLU A 333 -25.32 18.61 -1.56
CA GLU A 333 -26.41 17.71 -1.99
C GLU A 333 -26.10 16.24 -1.69
N ILE A 334 -24.82 15.84 -1.65
CA ILE A 334 -24.42 14.46 -1.33
C ILE A 334 -24.91 14.07 0.07
N LEU A 335 -24.94 15.02 1.01
CA LEU A 335 -25.43 14.78 2.36
C LEU A 335 -26.94 14.53 2.39
N GLN A 336 -27.72 15.04 1.44
CA GLN A 336 -29.17 14.85 1.45
C GLN A 336 -29.56 13.39 1.21
N ASP A 337 -28.75 12.65 0.44
CA ASP A 337 -29.00 11.27 0.07
C ASP A 337 -28.06 10.26 0.79
N VAL A 338 -27.32 10.72 1.81
CA VAL A 338 -26.45 9.83 2.58
C VAL A 338 -27.29 8.78 3.29
N ARG A 339 -26.92 7.51 3.11
CA ARG A 339 -27.54 6.39 3.80
C ARG A 339 -26.58 5.86 4.85
N VAL A 340 -27.14 5.55 6.01
CA VAL A 340 -26.42 4.97 7.13
C VAL A 340 -26.99 3.60 7.41
N GLY A 341 -26.12 2.59 7.47
CA GLY A 341 -26.46 1.23 7.87
C GLY A 341 -25.65 0.80 9.08
N ILE A 342 -26.22 -0.08 9.90
CA ILE A 342 -25.48 -0.85 10.92
C ILE A 342 -25.84 -2.32 10.79
N ASN A 343 -24.83 -3.18 10.64
CA ASN A 343 -25.00 -4.65 10.54
C ASN A 343 -26.02 -5.04 9.45
N GLY A 344 -26.05 -4.32 8.32
CA GLY A 344 -27.00 -4.51 7.22
C GLY A 344 -28.40 -3.91 7.42
N PHE A 345 -28.67 -3.25 8.56
CA PHE A 345 -29.94 -2.57 8.81
C PHE A 345 -29.82 -1.08 8.54
N ALA A 346 -30.70 -0.56 7.68
CA ALA A 346 -30.77 0.87 7.42
C ALA A 346 -31.25 1.64 8.66
N LEU A 347 -30.56 2.73 8.98
CA LEU A 347 -30.95 3.70 9.99
C LEU A 347 -31.56 4.94 9.35
N VAL A 348 -32.26 5.74 10.15
CA VAL A 348 -32.76 7.06 9.73
C VAL A 348 -31.75 8.12 10.18
N PRO A 349 -30.87 8.60 9.28
CA PRO A 349 -29.93 9.65 9.65
C PRO A 349 -30.61 11.01 9.81
N ARG A 350 -30.03 11.83 10.67
CA ARG A 350 -30.35 13.25 10.85
C ARG A 350 -29.07 14.04 10.69
N ILE A 351 -29.15 15.16 9.98
CA ILE A 351 -28.01 16.04 9.77
C ILE A 351 -28.25 17.32 10.55
N ASP A 352 -27.34 17.62 11.48
CA ASP A 352 -27.39 18.82 12.30
C ASP A 352 -26.10 19.63 12.09
N VAL A 353 -26.19 20.96 12.11
CA VAL A 353 -25.02 21.84 12.13
C VAL A 353 -24.84 22.38 13.55
N ARG A 354 -23.73 22.04 14.19
CA ARG A 354 -23.39 22.45 15.57
C ARG A 354 -22.13 23.29 15.54
N LYS A 355 -22.24 24.59 15.87
CA LYS A 355 -21.11 25.55 15.84
C LYS A 355 -20.34 25.54 14.49
N GLY A 356 -21.08 25.47 13.38
CA GLY A 356 -20.50 25.43 12.02
C GLY A 356 -19.96 24.06 11.59
N VAL A 357 -20.07 23.02 12.42
CA VAL A 357 -19.64 21.66 12.10
C VAL A 357 -20.86 20.80 11.74
N VAL A 358 -20.76 20.05 10.65
CA VAL A 358 -21.81 19.13 10.21
C VAL A 358 -21.70 17.81 10.98
N TRP A 359 -22.83 17.35 11.52
CA TRP A 359 -22.96 16.10 12.25
C TRP A 359 -24.03 15.22 11.62
N LEU A 360 -23.64 14.00 11.26
CA LEU A 360 -24.54 12.93 10.87
C LEU A 360 -24.84 12.09 12.11
N THR A 361 -26.11 12.03 12.51
CA THR A 361 -26.54 11.27 13.71
C THR A 361 -27.64 10.28 13.40
N ALA A 362 -27.69 9.17 14.11
CA ALA A 362 -28.75 8.18 13.99
C ALA A 362 -28.93 7.40 15.30
N ASP A 363 -30.16 7.03 15.62
CA ASP A 363 -30.45 6.17 16.77
C ASP A 363 -30.12 4.71 16.40
N VAL A 364 -29.40 4.01 17.29
CA VAL A 364 -28.95 2.63 17.08
C VAL A 364 -29.74 1.70 18.03
N PRO A 365 -30.67 0.87 17.51
CA PRO A 365 -31.47 -0.01 18.33
C PRO A 365 -30.61 -1.03 19.09
N SER A 366 -30.87 -1.20 20.39
CA SER A 366 -30.16 -2.14 21.26
C SER A 366 -30.22 -3.60 20.77
N GLU A 367 -31.31 -3.97 20.09
CA GLU A 367 -31.49 -5.29 19.49
C GLU A 367 -30.42 -5.62 18.44
N LEU A 368 -30.01 -4.65 17.62
CA LEU A 368 -28.96 -4.84 16.61
C LEU A 368 -27.59 -5.12 17.25
N VAL A 369 -27.33 -4.45 18.38
CA VAL A 369 -26.09 -4.59 19.15
C VAL A 369 -26.08 -5.91 19.92
N ARG A 370 -27.21 -6.32 20.51
CA ARG A 370 -27.35 -7.61 21.20
C ARG A 370 -27.11 -8.80 20.28
N ARG A 371 -27.73 -8.79 19.09
CA ARG A 371 -27.61 -9.89 18.11
C ARG A 371 -26.18 -10.10 17.61
N SER A 372 -25.43 -9.02 17.48
CA SER A 372 -24.04 -8.99 17.02
C SER A 372 -23.02 -9.09 18.15
N ARG A 373 -23.45 -9.27 19.40
CA ARG A 373 -22.57 -9.30 20.59
C ARG A 373 -21.68 -8.06 20.69
N GLY A 374 -22.24 -6.89 20.38
CA GLY A 374 -21.56 -5.61 20.41
C GLY A 374 -20.78 -5.25 19.14
N VAL A 375 -20.68 -6.14 18.15
CA VAL A 375 -20.03 -5.80 16.87
C VAL A 375 -20.91 -4.85 16.07
N VAL A 376 -20.32 -3.76 15.58
CA VAL A 376 -20.99 -2.76 14.76
C VAL A 376 -20.25 -2.63 13.45
N GLU A 377 -20.85 -3.12 12.38
CA GLU A 377 -20.45 -2.83 11.00
C GLU A 377 -21.22 -1.58 10.55
N LEU A 378 -20.59 -0.41 10.68
CA LEU A 378 -21.12 0.85 10.16
C LEU A 378 -20.97 0.88 8.65
N GLU A 379 -22.01 1.27 7.94
CA GLU A 379 -22.02 1.49 6.51
C GLU A 379 -22.45 2.94 6.22
N LEU A 380 -21.64 3.65 5.44
CA LEU A 380 -21.94 4.99 4.95
C LEU A 380 -21.99 4.93 3.42
N SER A 381 -23.15 5.16 2.83
CA SER A 381 -23.35 5.07 1.38
C SER A 381 -23.82 6.39 0.79
N VAL A 382 -23.27 6.72 -0.37
CA VAL A 382 -23.65 7.92 -1.14
C VAL A 382 -24.10 7.55 -2.55
N GLN A 383 -24.98 8.36 -3.14
CA GLN A 383 -25.56 8.08 -4.47
C GLN A 383 -24.59 8.35 -5.61
N ARG A 384 -23.71 9.35 -5.43
CA ARG A 384 -22.80 9.83 -6.47
C ARG A 384 -21.40 10.01 -5.90
N LEU A 385 -20.42 9.74 -6.76
CA LEU A 385 -19.01 10.03 -6.54
C LEU A 385 -18.60 11.09 -7.56
N MET A 386 -17.72 11.98 -7.15
CA MET A 386 -17.34 13.14 -7.96
C MET A 386 -15.83 13.37 -7.83
N ARG A 387 -15.19 13.94 -8.86
CA ARG A 387 -13.79 14.37 -8.75
C ARG A 387 -13.70 15.85 -8.45
N PRO A 388 -12.85 16.29 -7.50
CA PRO A 388 -12.60 17.71 -7.30
C PRO A 388 -12.18 18.46 -8.57
N SER A 389 -11.42 17.79 -9.45
CA SER A 389 -11.02 18.33 -10.75
C SER A 389 -12.17 18.58 -11.74
N GLU A 390 -13.30 17.91 -11.59
CA GLU A 390 -14.51 18.13 -12.40
C GLU A 390 -15.26 19.39 -11.94
N LEU A 391 -15.11 19.77 -10.66
CA LEU A 391 -15.78 20.93 -10.06
C LEU A 391 -14.96 22.22 -10.13
N ALA A 392 -13.63 22.09 -10.03
CA ALA A 392 -12.71 23.22 -10.02
C ALA A 392 -11.62 23.01 -11.08
N PRO A 393 -11.74 23.63 -12.26
CA PRO A 393 -10.71 23.61 -13.29
C PRO A 393 -9.36 24.07 -12.72
N GLY A 394 -8.34 23.21 -12.78
CA GLY A 394 -7.01 23.47 -12.19
C GLY A 394 -6.76 22.77 -10.85
N CYS A 395 -7.76 22.14 -10.25
CA CYS A 395 -7.56 21.23 -9.12
C CYS A 395 -6.87 19.94 -9.61
N GLY A 396 -5.71 19.62 -9.03
CA GLY A 396 -4.94 18.42 -9.37
C GLY A 396 -5.48 17.14 -8.72
N ASP A 397 -6.48 17.24 -7.83
CA ASP A 397 -7.06 16.08 -7.16
C ASP A 397 -8.09 15.40 -8.09
N ASN A 398 -7.68 14.25 -8.61
CA ASN A 398 -8.49 13.39 -9.46
C ASN A 398 -9.07 12.19 -8.70
N ARG A 399 -9.04 12.14 -7.37
CA ARG A 399 -9.70 11.06 -6.63
C ARG A 399 -11.21 11.15 -6.83
N LEU A 400 -11.89 10.00 -6.93
CA LEU A 400 -13.34 9.94 -6.76
C LEU A 400 -13.64 10.08 -5.28
N LEU A 401 -14.42 11.08 -4.90
CA LEU A 401 -14.80 11.37 -3.52
C LEU A 401 -16.32 11.22 -3.36
N GLY A 402 -16.71 10.77 -2.18
CA GLY A 402 -18.11 10.63 -1.76
C GLY A 402 -18.44 11.45 -0.54
#